data_AF-A0A7R9DVW2-F1
#
_entry.id   AF-A0A7R9DVW2-F1
#
_cell.length_a   1.000
_cell.length_b   1.000
_cell.length_c   1.000
_cell.angle_alpha   90.00
_cell.angle_beta   90.00
_cell.angle_gamma   90.00
#
_symmetry.space_group_name_H-M   'P 1'
#
loop_
_entity.id
_entity.type
_entity.pdbx_description
1 polymer ?
#
loop_
_entity_poly.entity_id
_entity_poly.type
_entity_poly.pdbx_seq_one_letter_code
_entity_poly.pdbx_strand_id
1 'polypeptide(L)'
;MSLAPASLTESALRRLEECNTKLVNWGPLPQVEVLNAQNRLKVMTALLFVYNQQLSLLHKSALEHLCKVTSKLVTQGFNKPGHHQRSSYGSDSSFVPRLLPRIPVSSQFLLEFMHGIYFAMFNDFSYIATQVLEDVYNRCCFENYSDVLLVTTAIRNSLHVNPSGLVKSLVP
;
A
#
# COMPACT_ATOMS: atom_id res chain seq x y z
N MET A 1 -5.88 -33.80 8.16
CA MET A 1 -7.13 -33.59 7.39
C MET A 1 -6.86 -34.05 5.97
N SER A 2 -7.60 -35.04 5.47
CA SER A 2 -7.54 -35.43 4.05
C SER A 2 -8.51 -34.54 3.26
N LEU A 3 -8.10 -34.07 2.08
CA LEU A 3 -8.96 -33.30 1.20
C LEU A 3 -10.13 -34.19 0.74
N ALA A 4 -11.35 -33.66 0.78
CA ALA A 4 -12.53 -34.40 0.32
C ALA A 4 -12.40 -34.70 -1.19
N PRO A 5 -12.94 -35.82 -1.70
CA PRO A 5 -12.84 -36.17 -3.12
C PRO A 5 -13.45 -35.11 -4.07
N ALA A 6 -14.37 -34.26 -3.59
CA ALA A 6 -14.90 -33.13 -4.34
C ALA A 6 -13.92 -31.94 -4.51
N SER A 7 -12.79 -31.95 -3.80
CA SER A 7 -11.77 -30.86 -3.84
C SER A 7 -10.88 -30.91 -5.08
N LEU A 8 -10.80 -32.07 -5.72
CA LEU A 8 -9.89 -32.36 -6.84
C LEU A 8 -10.71 -32.81 -8.06
N THR A 9 -11.66 -31.98 -8.48
CA THR A 9 -12.35 -32.24 -9.74
C THR A 9 -11.32 -32.27 -10.87
N GLU A 10 -11.57 -33.08 -11.90
CA GLU A 10 -10.72 -33.15 -13.10
C GLU A 10 -10.43 -31.76 -13.67
N SER A 11 -11.40 -30.84 -13.61
CA SER A 11 -11.24 -29.44 -14.00
C SER A 11 -10.32 -28.62 -13.08
N ALA A 12 -10.31 -28.90 -11.77
CA ALA A 12 -9.41 -28.24 -10.82
C ALA A 12 -7.97 -28.75 -10.96
N LEU A 13 -7.81 -30.06 -11.19
CA LEU A 13 -6.53 -30.68 -11.49
C LEU A 13 -5.98 -30.20 -12.83
N ARG A 14 -6.80 -30.16 -13.87
CA ARG A 14 -6.42 -29.65 -15.19
C ARG A 14 -6.00 -28.18 -15.14
N ARG A 15 -6.68 -27.31 -14.39
CA ARG A 15 -6.25 -25.92 -14.15
C ARG A 15 -4.88 -25.82 -13.45
N LEU A 16 -4.62 -26.73 -12.51
CA LEU A 16 -3.34 -26.82 -11.80
C LEU A 16 -2.22 -27.32 -12.73
N GLU A 17 -2.49 -28.37 -13.51
CA GLU A 17 -1.57 -29.01 -14.46
C GLU A 17 -1.25 -28.13 -15.67
N GLU A 18 -2.25 -27.43 -16.23
CA GLU A 18 -2.06 -26.49 -17.34
C GLU A 18 -1.25 -25.25 -16.92
N CYS A 19 -0.88 -25.11 -15.64
CA CYS A 19 -0.25 -23.90 -15.11
C CYS A 19 -0.98 -22.66 -15.62
N ASN A 20 -2.33 -22.65 -15.53
CA ASN A 20 -3.11 -21.44 -15.75
C ASN A 20 -2.82 -20.36 -14.65
N THR A 21 -1.80 -20.61 -13.83
CA THR A 21 -1.02 -19.69 -12.99
C THR A 21 -0.06 -18.81 -13.77
N LYS A 22 0.19 -19.05 -15.07
CA LYS A 22 0.91 -18.12 -15.97
C LYS A 22 0.03 -16.92 -16.32
N LEU A 23 -0.59 -16.32 -15.33
CA LEU A 23 -0.96 -14.92 -15.43
C LEU A 23 0.37 -14.18 -15.59
N VAL A 24 0.55 -13.52 -16.73
CA VAL A 24 1.61 -12.51 -16.85
C VAL A 24 1.21 -11.40 -15.88
N ASN A 25 1.63 -11.56 -14.63
CA ASN A 25 1.28 -10.63 -13.55
C ASN A 25 2.01 -9.30 -13.73
N TRP A 26 3.10 -9.28 -14.52
CA TRP A 26 3.91 -8.09 -14.77
C TRP A 26 4.76 -8.21 -16.05
N GLY A 27 4.48 -7.42 -17.10
CA GLY A 27 5.35 -7.23 -18.28
C GLY A 27 4.83 -7.79 -19.62
N PRO A 28 5.59 -7.67 -20.73
CA PRO A 28 6.85 -6.91 -20.88
C PRO A 28 6.62 -5.39 -20.79
N LEU A 29 7.45 -4.70 -20.00
CA LEU A 29 7.36 -3.24 -19.87
C LEU A 29 8.16 -2.57 -20.99
N PRO A 30 7.56 -1.63 -21.76
CA PRO A 30 8.29 -0.91 -22.79
C PRO A 30 9.37 -0.02 -22.17
N GLN A 31 10.46 0.18 -22.90
CA GLN A 31 11.47 1.16 -22.53
C GLN A 31 10.86 2.57 -22.48
N VAL A 32 11.22 3.33 -21.44
CA VAL A 32 10.79 4.71 -21.26
C VAL A 32 12.03 5.61 -21.26
N GLU A 33 12.14 6.48 -22.26
CA GLU A 33 13.27 7.41 -22.39
C GLU A 33 13.11 8.66 -21.51
N VAL A 34 11.87 9.14 -21.34
CA VAL A 34 11.56 10.37 -20.60
C VAL A 34 10.35 10.16 -19.69
N LEU A 35 10.47 10.63 -18.44
CA LEU A 35 9.36 10.65 -17.49
C LEU A 35 8.41 11.81 -17.77
N ASN A 36 7.12 11.51 -17.82
CA ASN A 36 6.04 12.47 -18.00
C ASN A 36 4.86 12.14 -17.07
N ALA A 37 3.83 13.00 -17.05
CA ALA A 37 2.70 12.83 -16.14
C ALA A 37 1.92 11.52 -16.34
N GLN A 38 1.92 10.97 -17.57
CA GLN A 38 1.17 9.76 -17.95
C GLN A 38 1.92 8.48 -17.58
N ASN A 39 3.25 8.44 -17.73
CA ASN A 39 4.06 7.26 -17.49
C ASN A 39 4.69 7.21 -16.09
N ARG A 40 4.82 8.35 -15.39
CA ARG A 40 5.55 8.44 -14.11
C ARG A 40 5.07 7.41 -13.08
N LEU A 41 3.77 7.24 -12.92
CA LEU A 41 3.25 6.29 -11.93
C LEU A 41 3.49 4.85 -12.33
N LYS A 42 3.38 4.51 -13.63
CA LYS A 42 3.68 3.15 -14.13
C LYS A 42 5.15 2.80 -13.90
N VAL A 43 6.05 3.73 -14.17
CA VAL A 43 7.49 3.54 -13.92
C VAL A 43 7.76 3.40 -12.42
N MET A 44 7.17 4.27 -11.59
CA MET A 44 7.33 4.18 -10.13
C MET A 44 6.80 2.86 -9.57
N THR A 45 5.67 2.35 -10.08
CA THR A 45 5.17 1.01 -9.70
C THR A 45 6.16 -0.08 -10.10
N ALA A 46 6.73 -0.03 -11.31
CA ALA A 46 7.73 -1.01 -11.74
C ALA A 46 8.99 -1.00 -10.87
N LEU A 47 9.48 0.19 -10.51
CA LEU A 47 10.62 0.33 -9.61
C LEU A 47 10.31 -0.21 -8.21
N LEU A 48 9.12 0.07 -7.68
CA LEU A 48 8.71 -0.43 -6.36
C LEU A 48 8.48 -1.95 -6.38
N PHE A 49 7.97 -2.49 -7.48
CA PHE A 49 7.88 -3.94 -7.69
C PHE A 49 9.26 -4.61 -7.61
N VAL A 50 10.28 -4.06 -8.29
CA VAL A 50 11.66 -4.58 -8.22
C VAL A 50 12.24 -4.42 -6.81
N TYR A 51 11.99 -3.30 -6.15
CA TYR A 51 12.36 -3.08 -4.75
C TYR A 51 11.75 -4.16 -3.84
N ASN A 52 10.49 -4.53 -4.06
CA ASN A 52 9.79 -5.54 -3.28
C ASN A 52 10.41 -6.95 -3.41
N GLN A 53 11.07 -7.27 -4.52
CA GLN A 53 11.77 -8.55 -4.71
C GLN A 53 13.00 -8.71 -3.81
N GLN A 54 13.50 -7.63 -3.21
CA GLN A 54 14.74 -7.62 -2.43
C GLN A 54 14.52 -7.19 -0.98
N LEU A 55 13.27 -7.15 -0.49
CA LEU A 55 12.92 -6.65 0.86
C LEU A 55 13.73 -7.28 1.99
N SER A 56 14.00 -8.58 1.91
CA SER A 56 14.79 -9.32 2.92
C SER A 56 16.28 -8.97 2.92
N LEU A 57 16.81 -8.42 1.83
CA LEU A 57 18.21 -8.05 1.68
C LEU A 57 18.46 -6.58 2.03
N LEU A 58 17.40 -5.78 2.13
CA LEU A 58 17.49 -4.35 2.40
C LEU A 58 17.79 -4.07 3.88
N HIS A 59 18.52 -2.98 4.12
CA HIS A 59 18.78 -2.52 5.48
C HIS A 59 17.47 -2.11 6.18
N LYS A 60 17.35 -2.37 7.49
CA LYS A 60 16.13 -2.08 8.27
C LYS A 60 15.67 -0.62 8.15
N SER A 61 16.61 0.33 8.08
CA SER A 61 16.26 1.74 7.87
C SER A 61 15.49 1.99 6.58
N ALA A 62 15.69 1.19 5.52
CA ALA A 62 14.94 1.32 4.28
C ALA A 62 13.45 1.01 4.48
N LEU A 63 13.11 0.02 5.30
CA LEU A 63 11.72 -0.33 5.65
C LEU A 63 11.04 0.78 6.43
N GLU A 64 11.76 1.40 7.37
CA GLU A 64 11.26 2.57 8.11
C GLU A 64 10.97 3.75 7.17
N HIS A 65 11.88 4.04 6.25
CA HIS A 65 11.69 5.10 5.25
C HIS A 65 10.54 4.79 4.29
N LEU A 66 10.37 3.53 3.89
CA LEU A 66 9.25 3.09 3.07
C LEU A 66 7.91 3.43 3.75
N CYS A 67 7.77 3.08 5.02
CA CYS A 67 6.60 3.42 5.83
C CYS A 67 6.40 4.95 5.91
N LYS A 68 7.43 5.71 6.27
CA LYS A 68 7.37 7.20 6.38
C LYS A 68 6.99 7.87 5.06
N VAL A 69 7.59 7.44 3.95
CA VAL A 69 7.29 7.97 2.61
C VAL A 69 5.87 7.66 2.23
N THR A 70 5.39 6.44 2.49
CA THR A 70 4.02 6.05 2.16
C THR A 70 3.00 6.89 2.93
N SER A 71 3.15 7.02 4.26
CA SER A 71 2.26 7.86 5.08
C SER A 71 2.23 9.30 4.56
N LYS A 72 3.39 9.91 4.29
CA LYS A 72 3.45 11.28 3.73
C LYS A 72 2.78 11.37 2.36
N LEU A 73 3.02 10.41 1.48
CA LEU A 73 2.46 10.39 0.12
C LEU A 73 0.92 10.32 0.14
N VAL A 74 0.37 9.44 0.98
CA VAL A 74 -1.08 9.22 1.00
C VAL A 74 -1.84 10.30 1.77
N THR A 75 -1.20 10.94 2.76
CA THR A 75 -1.79 12.03 3.55
C THR A 75 -1.53 13.44 2.99
N GLN A 76 -0.65 13.59 2.01
CA GLN A 76 -0.34 14.90 1.44
C GLN A 76 -1.57 15.53 0.77
N GLY A 77 -1.87 16.77 1.17
CA GLY A 77 -3.01 17.54 0.68
C GLY A 77 -4.35 17.13 1.27
N PHE A 78 -4.35 16.29 2.31
CA PHE A 78 -5.51 16.04 3.16
C PHE A 78 -5.44 16.88 4.44
N ASN A 79 -6.61 17.32 4.92
CA ASN A 79 -6.70 18.02 6.20
C ASN A 79 -6.46 17.02 7.33
N LYS A 80 -5.48 17.29 8.20
CA LYS A 80 -5.34 16.53 9.44
C LYS A 80 -6.58 16.76 10.32
N PRO A 81 -7.22 15.71 10.87
CA PRO A 81 -8.30 15.87 11.84
C PRO A 81 -7.80 16.75 13.00
N GLY A 82 -8.46 17.89 13.20
CA GLY A 82 -8.07 18.88 14.23
C GLY A 82 -7.74 20.27 13.69
N HIS A 83 -7.41 20.42 12.41
CA HIS A 83 -7.28 21.74 11.77
C HIS A 83 -8.57 22.12 11.04
N HIS A 84 -9.61 22.45 11.82
CA HIS A 84 -10.81 23.12 11.31
C HIS A 84 -10.50 24.59 11.02
N GLN A 85 -9.75 24.88 9.96
CA GLN A 85 -9.81 26.22 9.36
C GLN A 85 -10.96 26.19 8.37
N ARG A 86 -12.13 26.68 8.81
CA ARG A 86 -13.24 27.03 7.93
C ARG A 86 -12.70 27.94 6.84
N SER A 87 -12.70 27.49 5.59
CA SER A 87 -12.49 28.38 4.45
C SER A 87 -13.76 29.22 4.24
N SER A 88 -14.07 30.11 5.18
CA SER A 88 -15.02 31.19 4.93
C SER A 88 -14.28 32.28 4.16
N TYR A 89 -14.78 32.54 2.95
CA TYR A 89 -14.37 33.64 2.08
C TYR A 89 -14.14 34.94 2.85
N GLY A 90 -13.03 35.61 2.54
CA GLY A 90 -12.78 37.01 2.90
C GLY A 90 -11.92 37.20 4.14
N SER A 91 -10.64 37.52 3.92
CA SER A 91 -10.00 38.74 4.44
C SER A 91 -8.51 38.70 4.11
N ASP A 92 -8.01 39.77 3.51
CA ASP A 92 -6.60 40.05 3.26
C ASP A 92 -5.82 40.05 4.58
N SER A 93 -5.33 38.89 5.01
CA SER A 93 -4.34 38.79 6.07
C SER A 93 -3.49 37.53 5.92
N SER A 94 -2.19 37.78 5.90
CA SER A 94 -1.09 36.86 5.66
C SER A 94 -0.89 35.86 6.80
N PHE A 95 -1.51 34.68 6.72
CA PHE A 95 -0.94 33.37 7.13
C PHE A 95 -1.97 32.23 6.94
N VAL A 96 -2.55 32.08 5.74
CA VAL A 96 -3.30 30.86 5.44
C VAL A 96 -2.27 29.74 5.24
N PRO A 97 -2.25 28.66 6.05
CA PRO A 97 -1.40 27.52 5.76
C PRO A 97 -1.85 26.98 4.40
N ARG A 98 -1.05 27.24 3.36
CA ARG A 98 -1.34 26.75 2.01
C ARG A 98 -1.33 25.23 2.09
N LEU A 99 -2.52 24.62 1.99
CA LEU A 99 -2.64 23.17 1.86
C LEU A 99 -1.80 22.74 0.66
N LEU A 100 -0.87 21.83 0.90
CA LEU A 100 -0.03 21.28 -0.18
C LEU A 100 -0.94 20.60 -1.21
N PRO A 101 -0.60 20.68 -2.51
CA PRO A 101 -1.36 19.96 -3.52
C PRO A 101 -1.29 18.45 -3.26
N ARG A 102 -2.42 17.78 -3.47
CA ARG A 102 -2.51 16.31 -3.39
C ARG A 102 -1.63 15.69 -4.46
N ILE A 103 -0.88 14.65 -4.08
CA ILE A 103 -0.09 13.87 -5.03
C ILE A 103 -0.99 12.79 -5.63
N PRO A 104 -1.18 12.73 -6.96
CA PRO A 104 -1.91 11.64 -7.60
C PRO A 104 -1.11 10.34 -7.45
N VAL A 105 -1.78 9.29 -7.00
CA VAL A 105 -1.23 7.93 -6.87
C VAL A 105 -2.18 6.98 -7.60
N SER A 106 -1.67 5.86 -8.12
CA SER A 106 -2.51 4.84 -8.75
C SER A 106 -2.76 3.69 -7.77
N SER A 107 -3.84 2.94 -7.96
CA SER A 107 -4.13 1.77 -7.11
C SER A 107 -3.00 0.74 -7.14
N GLN A 108 -2.48 0.44 -8.34
CA GLN A 108 -1.35 -0.47 -8.54
C GLN A 108 -0.09 -0.03 -7.78
N PHE A 109 0.19 1.28 -7.74
CA PHE A 109 1.31 1.79 -6.97
C PHE A 109 1.13 1.62 -5.47
N LEU A 110 -0.10 1.82 -4.96
CA LEU A 110 -0.41 1.59 -3.55
C LEU A 110 -0.37 0.10 -3.19
N LEU A 111 -0.77 -0.81 -4.08
CA LEU A 111 -0.65 -2.25 -3.85
C LEU A 111 0.81 -2.68 -3.67
N GLU A 112 1.73 -2.14 -4.46
CA GLU A 112 3.16 -2.39 -4.27
C GLU A 112 3.68 -1.82 -2.93
N PHE A 113 3.20 -0.66 -2.50
CA PHE A 113 3.49 -0.19 -1.13
C PHE A 113 2.92 -1.12 -0.07
N MET A 114 1.70 -1.62 -0.24
CA MET A 114 1.07 -2.53 0.72
C MET A 114 1.86 -3.82 0.89
N HIS A 115 2.50 -4.33 -0.16
CA HIS A 115 3.41 -5.47 -0.06
C HIS A 115 4.59 -5.18 0.87
N GLY A 116 5.28 -4.06 0.65
CA GLY A 116 6.41 -3.66 1.50
C GLY A 116 6.01 -3.28 2.93
N ILE A 117 4.85 -2.64 3.12
CA ILE A 117 4.29 -2.32 4.45
C ILE A 117 3.96 -3.59 5.22
N TYR A 118 3.33 -4.57 4.56
CA TYR A 118 3.05 -5.86 5.17
C TYR A 118 4.35 -6.54 5.60
N PHE A 119 5.40 -6.54 4.76
CA PHE A 119 6.70 -7.06 5.14
C PHE A 119 7.29 -6.31 6.36
N ALA A 120 7.28 -4.98 6.34
CA ALA A 120 7.82 -4.15 7.43
C ALA A 120 7.10 -4.40 8.77
N MET A 121 5.78 -4.66 8.72
CA MET A 121 4.96 -4.93 9.89
C MET A 121 5.45 -6.13 10.71
N PHE A 122 5.92 -7.19 10.04
CA PHE A 122 6.46 -8.40 10.69
C PHE A 122 7.99 -8.38 10.85
N ASN A 123 8.66 -7.26 10.50
CA ASN A 123 10.10 -7.08 10.59
C ASN A 123 10.45 -5.83 11.42
N ASP A 124 10.04 -5.82 12.70
CA ASP A 124 10.31 -4.78 13.72
C ASP A 124 9.62 -3.42 13.55
N PHE A 125 8.90 -3.17 12.44
CA PHE A 125 8.25 -1.88 12.17
C PHE A 125 6.72 -1.92 12.31
N SER A 126 6.18 -2.84 13.11
CA SER A 126 4.73 -3.01 13.34
C SER A 126 3.98 -1.71 13.66
N TYR A 127 4.51 -0.86 14.56
CA TYR A 127 3.84 0.37 14.97
C TYR A 127 3.64 1.35 13.81
N ILE A 128 4.73 1.70 13.12
CA ILE A 128 4.66 2.63 11.99
C ILE A 128 3.91 2.02 10.82
N ALA A 129 4.08 0.72 10.55
CA ALA A 129 3.36 0.02 9.47
C ALA A 129 1.84 -0.02 9.71
N THR A 130 1.40 -0.19 10.96
CA THR A 130 -0.03 -0.17 11.32
C THR A 130 -0.61 1.24 11.12
N GLN A 131 0.12 2.29 11.52
CA GLN A 131 -0.32 3.66 11.25
C GLN A 131 -0.43 3.92 9.74
N VAL A 132 0.57 3.48 8.96
CA VAL A 132 0.58 3.64 7.51
C VAL A 132 -0.56 2.86 6.85
N LEU A 133 -0.89 1.67 7.34
CA LEU A 133 -2.04 0.88 6.89
C LEU A 133 -3.34 1.68 6.99
N GLU A 134 -3.56 2.37 8.11
CA GLU A 134 -4.73 3.24 8.30
C GLU A 134 -4.68 4.49 7.41
N ASP A 135 -3.50 5.09 7.22
CA ASP A 135 -3.33 6.22 6.28
C ASP A 135 -3.67 5.81 4.84
N VAL A 136 -3.24 4.62 4.40
CA VAL A 136 -3.55 4.06 3.07
C VAL A 136 -5.03 3.70 2.96
N TYR A 137 -5.63 3.11 4.01
CA TYR A 137 -7.06 2.81 4.07
C TYR A 137 -7.91 4.06 3.87
N ASN A 138 -7.57 5.15 4.56
CA ASN A 138 -8.25 6.43 4.41
C ASN A 138 -8.11 6.98 2.99
N ARG A 139 -6.92 6.86 2.39
CA ARG A 139 -6.68 7.30 1.02
C ARG A 139 -7.46 6.49 -0.02
N CYS A 140 -7.51 5.16 0.11
CA CYS A 140 -8.25 4.33 -0.85
C CYS A 140 -9.77 4.50 -0.70
N CYS A 141 -10.29 4.75 0.51
CA CYS A 141 -11.67 5.14 0.72
C CYS A 141 -12.00 6.46 0.00
N PHE A 142 -11.10 7.44 0.06
CA PHE A 142 -11.28 8.72 -0.61
C PHE A 142 -11.27 8.60 -2.14
N GLU A 143 -10.31 7.85 -2.71
CA GLU A 143 -10.14 7.70 -4.16
C GLU A 143 -10.99 6.56 -4.76
N ASN A 144 -11.69 5.78 -3.94
CA ASN A 144 -12.45 4.58 -4.32
C ASN A 144 -11.63 3.48 -5.01
N TYR A 145 -10.43 3.18 -4.51
CA TYR A 145 -9.62 2.04 -4.99
C TYR A 145 -10.04 0.74 -4.30
N SER A 146 -10.92 -0.02 -4.95
CA SER A 146 -11.52 -1.25 -4.40
C SER A 146 -10.51 -2.38 -4.16
N ASP A 147 -9.51 -2.51 -5.04
CA ASP A 147 -8.39 -3.45 -4.92
C ASP A 147 -7.52 -3.17 -3.69
N VAL A 148 -7.14 -1.90 -3.49
CA VAL A 148 -6.37 -1.47 -2.31
C VAL A 148 -7.20 -1.62 -1.05
N LEU A 149 -8.47 -1.22 -1.07
CA LEU A 149 -9.39 -1.33 0.06
C LEU A 149 -9.55 -2.78 0.53
N LEU A 150 -9.66 -3.71 -0.41
CA LEU A 150 -9.72 -5.15 -0.13
C LEU A 150 -8.45 -5.60 0.59
N VAL A 151 -7.27 -5.25 0.06
CA VAL A 151 -5.98 -5.66 0.64
C VAL A 151 -5.76 -5.06 2.02
N THR A 152 -6.02 -3.76 2.21
CA THR A 152 -5.88 -3.11 3.52
C THR A 152 -6.80 -3.73 4.57
N THR A 153 -8.04 -4.06 4.18
CA THR A 153 -9.01 -4.70 5.08
C THR A 153 -8.62 -6.13 5.40
N ALA A 154 -8.13 -6.89 4.41
CA ALA A 154 -7.63 -8.23 4.60
C ALA A 154 -6.43 -8.27 5.56
N ILE A 155 -5.48 -7.34 5.42
CA ILE A 155 -4.34 -7.22 6.33
C ILE A 155 -4.84 -6.89 7.74
N ARG A 156 -5.72 -5.90 7.91
CA ARG A 156 -6.28 -5.56 9.23
C ARG A 156 -6.94 -6.77 9.91
N ASN A 157 -7.76 -7.52 9.17
CA ASN A 157 -8.41 -8.73 9.67
C ASN A 157 -7.40 -9.83 10.01
N SER A 158 -6.33 -9.98 9.22
CA SER A 158 -5.28 -10.96 9.50
C SER A 158 -4.54 -10.69 10.81
N LEU A 159 -4.37 -9.42 11.20
CA LEU A 159 -3.70 -9.03 12.44
C LEU A 159 -4.50 -9.36 13.69
N HIS A 160 -5.83 -9.42 13.58
CA HIS A 160 -6.69 -9.92 14.66
C HIS A 160 -6.48 -11.41 14.93
N VAL A 161 -6.07 -12.18 13.90
CA VAL A 161 -5.82 -13.63 14.00
C VAL A 161 -4.35 -13.92 14.30
N ASN A 162 -3.44 -13.08 13.82
CA ASN A 162 -1.99 -13.20 14.02
C ASN A 162 -1.40 -11.95 14.70
N PRO A 163 -1.28 -11.95 16.04
CA PRO A 163 -0.83 -10.79 16.79
C PRO A 163 0.67 -10.52 16.67
N SER A 164 1.45 -11.37 16.00
CA SER A 164 2.89 -11.12 15.78
C SER A 164 3.17 -9.86 14.97
N GLY A 165 2.20 -9.42 14.16
CA GLY A 165 2.25 -8.16 13.42
C GLY A 165 1.64 -6.97 14.17
N LEU A 166 1.04 -7.20 15.35
CA LEU A 166 0.48 -6.12 16.18
C LEU A 166 1.58 -5.46 17.01
N VAL A 167 1.32 -4.19 17.34
CA VAL A 167 2.09 -3.46 18.35
C VAL A 167 1.94 -4.24 19.64
N LYS A 168 3.02 -4.88 20.11
CA LYS A 168 3.07 -5.36 21.49
C LYS A 168 2.85 -4.14 22.37
N SER A 169 1.68 -4.00 22.97
CA SER A 169 1.49 -3.00 24.01
C SER A 169 2.50 -3.35 25.10
N LEU A 170 3.54 -2.54 25.24
CA LEU A 170 4.28 -2.45 26.49
C LEU A 170 3.27 -1.93 27.51
N VAL A 171 2.57 -2.86 28.16
CA VAL A 171 1.92 -2.58 29.43
C VAL A 171 3.07 -2.39 30.43
N PRO A 172 3.10 -1.28 31.21
CA PRO A 172 4.15 -1.00 32.17
C PRO A 172 4.26 -2.07 33.27
#